data_AF-A0A8G1M5I6-F1
#
_entry.id   AF-A0A8G1M5I6-F1
#
_cell.length_a   1.000
_cell.length_b   1.000
_cell.length_c   1.000
_cell.angle_alpha   90.00
_cell.angle_beta   90.00
_cell.angle_gamma   90.00
#
_symmetry.space_group_name_H-M   'P 1'
#
loop_
_entity.id
_entity.type
_entity.pdbx_description
1 polymer ?
#
loop_
_entity_poly.entity_id
_entity_poly.type
_entity_poly.pdbx_seq_one_letter_code
_entity_poly.pdbx_strand_id
1 'polypeptide(L)'
;MSSVNRRQLESVLQDEFDAPISKSRPVARAAGDLADSGMYRDDAETALTIDHLIDELADAPDEYGLVERWNWWIQSLDLAYGTYHQFSVVNWDDEGAKQ
;
A
#
# COMPACT_ATOMS: atom_id res chain seq x y z
N MET A 1 -14.03 -13.06 8.49
CA MET A 1 -13.45 -12.23 7.40
C MET A 1 -12.94 -10.97 8.05
N SER A 2 -11.64 -10.87 8.31
CA SER A 2 -11.11 -9.63 8.89
C SER A 2 -10.68 -8.76 7.72
N SER A 3 -11.48 -7.74 7.42
CA SER A 3 -11.02 -6.68 6.52
C SER A 3 -9.83 -5.98 7.17
N VAL A 4 -8.98 -5.37 6.35
CA VAL A 4 -7.90 -4.50 6.83
C VAL A 4 -8.52 -3.36 7.64
N ASN A 5 -8.23 -3.31 8.95
CA ASN A 5 -8.64 -2.17 9.77
C ASN A 5 -7.72 -0.99 9.46
N ARG A 6 -8.23 -0.01 8.71
CA ARG A 6 -7.45 1.12 8.20
C ARG A 6 -6.76 1.93 9.30
N ARG A 7 -7.38 2.07 10.48
CA ARG A 7 -6.78 2.82 11.60
C ARG A 7 -5.65 2.04 12.27
N GLN A 8 -5.84 0.73 12.42
CA GLN A 8 -4.78 -0.16 12.90
C GLN A 8 -3.61 -0.18 11.91
N LEU A 9 -3.90 -0.35 10.62
CA LEU A 9 -2.89 -0.32 9.57
C LEU A 9 -2.14 1.01 9.52
N GLU A 10 -2.84 2.16 9.61
CA GLU A 10 -2.18 3.48 9.67
C GLU A 10 -1.14 3.55 10.80
N SER A 11 -1.41 2.97 11.97
CA SER A 11 -0.45 2.91 13.09
C SER A 11 0.74 2.00 12.77
N VAL A 12 0.47 0.78 12.30
CA VAL A 12 1.53 -0.18 11.95
C VAL A 12 2.46 0.38 10.88
N LEU A 13 1.92 1.04 9.85
CA LEU A 13 2.72 1.66 8.79
C LEU A 13 3.60 2.82 9.30
N GLN A 14 3.15 3.56 10.32
CA GLN A 14 3.99 4.58 10.95
C GLN A 14 5.16 3.93 11.70
N ASP A 15 4.88 2.87 12.45
CA ASP A 15 5.88 2.20 13.29
C ASP A 15 6.90 1.41 12.47
N GLU A 16 6.46 0.64 11.47
CA GLU A 16 7.33 -0.25 10.67
C GLU A 16 8.20 0.50 9.65
N PHE A 17 7.69 1.61 9.09
CA PHE A 17 8.36 2.33 8.01
C PHE A 17 8.79 3.76 8.39
N ASP A 18 8.72 4.12 9.67
CA ASP A 18 8.97 5.49 10.18
C ASP A 18 8.25 6.57 9.35
N ALA A 19 7.03 6.25 8.89
CA ALA A 19 6.32 7.05 7.92
C ALA A 19 5.44 8.09 8.61
N PRO A 20 5.42 9.36 8.18
CA PRO A 20 4.52 10.34 8.76
C PRO A 20 3.05 10.05 8.36
N ILE A 21 2.13 10.60 9.13
CA ILE A 21 0.68 10.46 8.90
C ILE A 21 0.22 10.90 7.51
N SER A 22 0.93 11.84 6.88
CA SER A 22 0.67 12.30 5.51
C SER A 22 0.94 11.23 4.45
N LYS A 23 1.74 10.20 4.78
CA LYS A 23 2.08 9.08 3.90
C LYS A 23 1.36 7.79 4.33
N SER A 24 1.27 7.52 5.63
CA SER A 24 0.64 6.29 6.13
C SER A 24 -0.87 6.27 5.94
N ARG A 25 -1.57 7.40 6.14
CA ARG A 25 -3.04 7.45 6.01
C ARG A 25 -3.53 7.19 4.58
N PRO A 26 -2.97 7.80 3.52
CA PRO A 26 -3.36 7.47 2.15
C PRO A 26 -3.13 5.99 1.79
N VAL A 27 -1.98 5.41 2.20
CA VAL A 27 -1.68 3.99 1.95
C VAL A 27 -2.64 3.08 2.70
N ALA A 28 -2.91 3.36 3.98
CA ALA A 28 -3.88 2.58 4.76
C ALA A 28 -5.30 2.65 4.17
N ARG A 29 -5.68 3.80 3.58
CA ARG A 29 -6.94 3.94 2.85
C ARG A 29 -6.96 3.09 1.59
N ALA A 30 -5.91 3.18 0.77
CA ALA A 30 -5.80 2.43 -0.48
C ALA A 30 -5.79 0.92 -0.25
N ALA A 31 -5.07 0.43 0.77
CA ALA A 31 -5.08 -0.96 1.19
C ALA A 31 -6.46 -1.43 1.66
N GLY A 32 -7.19 -0.58 2.38
CA GLY A 32 -8.57 -0.87 2.77
C GLY A 32 -9.50 -0.96 1.56
N ASP A 33 -9.39 -0.02 0.62
CA ASP A 33 -10.21 -0.01 -0.60
C ASP A 33 -9.88 -1.23 -1.50
N LEU A 34 -8.61 -1.64 -1.58
CA LEU A 34 -8.19 -2.88 -2.25
C LEU A 34 -8.78 -4.13 -1.57
N ALA A 35 -8.68 -4.24 -0.24
CA ALA A 35 -9.25 -5.35 0.50
C ALA A 35 -10.78 -5.44 0.36
N ASP A 36 -11.47 -4.29 0.38
CA ASP A 36 -12.92 -4.21 0.23
C ASP A 36 -13.39 -4.54 -1.20
N SER A 37 -12.54 -4.33 -2.21
CA SER A 37 -12.85 -4.67 -3.61
C SER A 37 -12.96 -6.18 -3.86
N GLY A 38 -12.31 -7.01 -3.02
CA GLY A 38 -12.19 -8.45 -3.23
C GLY A 38 -11.18 -8.87 -4.30
N MET A 39 -10.68 -7.96 -5.13
CA MET A 39 -9.80 -8.27 -6.28
C MET A 39 -8.57 -9.07 -5.86
N TYR A 40 -7.84 -8.61 -4.84
CA TYR A 40 -6.66 -9.31 -4.35
C TYR A 40 -6.98 -10.75 -3.92
N ARG A 41 -8.13 -10.96 -3.27
CA ARG A 41 -8.54 -12.31 -2.85
C ARG A 41 -8.87 -13.20 -4.04
N ASP A 42 -9.52 -12.65 -5.05
CA ASP A 42 -9.93 -13.41 -6.22
C ASP A 42 -8.72 -13.80 -7.07
N ASP A 43 -7.69 -12.94 -7.16
CA ASP A 43 -6.49 -13.18 -7.97
C ASP A 43 -5.40 -13.98 -7.22
N ALA A 44 -5.16 -13.70 -5.93
CA ALA A 44 -4.12 -14.32 -5.12
C ALA A 44 -4.62 -15.52 -4.28
N GLU A 45 -5.92 -15.83 -4.38
CA GLU A 45 -6.60 -16.90 -3.62
C GLU A 45 -6.44 -16.79 -2.08
N THR A 46 -6.04 -15.62 -1.57
CA THR A 46 -5.83 -15.36 -0.15
C THR A 46 -6.30 -13.95 0.25
N ALA A 47 -6.65 -13.77 1.52
CA ALA A 47 -7.07 -12.45 2.01
C ALA A 47 -5.85 -11.54 2.23
N LEU A 48 -5.98 -10.26 1.89
CA LEU A 48 -5.00 -9.25 2.25
C LEU A 48 -5.08 -8.96 3.76
N THR A 49 -4.10 -9.43 4.52
CA THR A 49 -3.96 -9.15 5.95
C THR A 49 -2.95 -8.01 6.19
N ILE A 50 -2.92 -7.45 7.40
CA ILE A 50 -1.93 -6.42 7.75
C ILE A 50 -0.53 -7.02 7.65
N ASP A 51 -0.27 -8.16 8.31
CA ASP A 51 1.05 -8.79 8.32
C ASP A 51 1.53 -9.10 6.90
N HIS A 52 0.66 -9.70 6.07
CA HIS A 52 0.97 -9.98 4.66
C HIS A 52 1.31 -8.70 3.88
N LEU A 53 0.55 -7.62 4.09
CA LEU A 53 0.84 -6.35 3.44
C LEU A 53 2.19 -5.77 3.89
N ILE A 54 2.57 -5.89 5.16
CA ILE A 54 3.88 -5.42 5.63
C ILE A 54 5.01 -6.20 4.97
N ASP A 55 4.88 -7.53 4.87
CA ASP A 55 5.87 -8.38 4.19
C ASP A 55 6.05 -7.96 2.72
N GLU A 56 4.95 -7.77 1.99
CA GLU A 56 4.98 -7.32 0.59
C GLU A 56 5.60 -5.93 0.41
N LEU A 57 5.40 -5.01 1.36
CA LEU A 57 5.99 -3.67 1.32
C LEU A 57 7.47 -3.67 1.72
N ALA A 58 7.90 -4.61 2.57
CA ALA A 58 9.28 -4.76 2.99
C ALA A 58 10.18 -5.29 1.85
N ASP A 59 9.61 -6.06 0.91
CA ASP A 59 10.32 -6.57 -0.27
C ASP A 59 10.70 -5.50 -1.31
N ALA A 60 10.13 -4.30 -1.21
CA ALA A 60 10.49 -3.16 -2.05
C ALA A 60 11.91 -2.62 -1.71
N PRO A 61 12.59 -1.94 -2.67
CA PRO A 61 13.92 -1.37 -2.45
C PRO A 61 14.06 -0.54 -1.16
N ASP A 62 15.19 -0.67 -0.47
CA ASP A 62 15.44 -0.06 0.85
C ASP A 62 15.35 1.47 0.84
N GLU A 63 15.73 2.09 -0.28
CA GLU A 63 15.68 3.53 -0.49
C GLU A 63 14.26 4.11 -0.62
N TYR A 64 13.24 3.25 -0.82
CA TYR A 64 11.87 3.71 -1.03
C TYR A 64 11.19 4.07 0.29
N GLY A 65 10.57 5.25 0.30
CA GLY A 65 9.60 5.64 1.30
C GLY A 65 8.29 4.86 1.15
N LEU A 66 7.43 4.92 2.17
CA LEU A 66 6.21 4.11 2.24
C LEU A 66 5.31 4.17 0.99
N VAL A 67 5.12 5.36 0.40
CA VAL A 67 4.27 5.50 -0.81
C VAL A 67 4.94 4.91 -2.05
N GLU A 68 6.26 5.00 -2.16
CA GLU A 68 7.02 4.37 -3.25
C GLU A 68 6.94 2.85 -3.14
N ARG A 69 7.09 2.29 -1.93
CA ARG A 69 6.92 0.84 -1.66
C ARG A 69 5.52 0.36 -2.02
N TRP A 70 4.49 1.11 -1.62
CA TRP A 70 3.10 0.82 -2.00
C TRP A 70 2.90 0.81 -3.51
N ASN A 71 3.34 1.86 -4.21
CA ASN A 71 3.18 1.96 -5.65
C ASN A 71 4.02 0.94 -6.42
N TRP A 72 5.18 0.56 -5.89
CA TRP A 72 6.01 -0.51 -6.44
C TRP A 72 5.26 -1.85 -6.37
N TRP A 73 4.67 -2.18 -5.23
CA TRP A 73 3.88 -3.40 -5.07
C TRP A 73 2.62 -3.40 -5.94
N ILE A 74 1.90 -2.27 -6.00
CA ILE A 74 0.74 -2.12 -6.91
C ILE A 74 1.13 -2.33 -8.37
N GLN A 75 2.30 -1.83 -8.80
CA GLN A 75 2.80 -2.09 -10.16
C GLN A 75 3.11 -3.58 -10.38
N SER A 76 3.68 -4.26 -9.39
CA SER A 76 3.89 -5.72 -9.47
C SER A 76 2.57 -6.48 -9.64
N LEU A 77 1.52 -6.12 -8.90
CA LEU A 77 0.19 -6.71 -9.06
C LEU A 77 -0.43 -6.36 -10.42
N ASP A 78 -0.27 -5.13 -10.90
CA ASP A 78 -0.77 -4.71 -12.21
C ASP A 78 -0.06 -5.46 -13.35
N LEU A 79 1.23 -5.76 -13.20
CA LEU A 79 1.99 -6.59 -14.15
C LEU A 79 1.53 -8.05 -14.13
N ALA A 80 1.15 -8.58 -12.98
CA ALA A 80 0.74 -9.98 -12.81
C ALA A 80 -0.72 -10.24 -13.25
N TYR A 81 -1.64 -9.35 -12.87
CA TYR A 81 -3.08 -9.54 -12.98
C TYR A 81 -3.79 -8.44 -13.78
N GLY A 82 -3.18 -7.26 -13.89
CA GLY A 82 -3.77 -6.08 -14.51
C GLY A 82 -4.83 -5.40 -13.64
N THR A 83 -5.14 -4.14 -13.94
CA THR A 83 -6.19 -3.31 -13.30
C THR A 83 -5.93 -2.88 -11.85
N TYR A 84 -4.72 -3.05 -11.34
CA TYR A 84 -4.34 -2.62 -9.99
C TYR A 84 -3.92 -1.14 -9.91
N HIS A 85 -3.58 -0.51 -11.03
CA HIS A 85 -3.17 0.91 -11.05
C HIS A 85 -4.18 1.87 -10.41
N GLN A 86 -5.47 1.52 -10.37
CA GLN A 86 -6.50 2.31 -9.68
C GLN A 86 -6.29 2.47 -8.17
N PHE A 87 -5.48 1.61 -7.55
CA PHE A 87 -5.15 1.65 -6.12
C PHE A 87 -3.83 2.38 -5.84
N SER A 88 -3.14 2.92 -6.86
CA SER A 88 -1.94 3.72 -6.67
C SER A 88 -2.23 4.97 -5.83
N VAL A 89 -1.25 5.37 -5.01
CA VAL A 89 -1.31 6.59 -4.18
C VAL A 89 -0.42 7.64 -4.81
N VAL A 90 -0.98 8.79 -5.18
CA VAL A 90 -0.21 9.93 -5.68
C VAL A 90 0.14 10.85 -4.51
N ASN A 91 1.43 11.12 -4.31
CA ASN A 91 1.90 12.17 -3.44
C ASN A 91 2.06 13.47 -4.22
N TRP A 92 1.36 14.52 -3.83
CA TRP A 92 1.59 15.87 -4.39
C TRP A 92 2.85 16.56 -3.84
N ASP A 93 3.47 16.00 -2.79
CA ASP A 93 4.67 16.58 -2.17
C ASP A 93 5.95 16.39 -3.02
N ASP A 94 5.92 15.59 -4.10
CA ASP A 94 7.08 15.42 -5.00
C ASP A 94 7.25 16.55 -6.01
N GLU A 95 6.28 17.46 -6.16
CA GLU A 95 6.37 18.61 -7.10
C GLU A 95 7.13 19.83 -6.54
N GLY A 96 7.73 19.74 -5.35
CA GLY A 96 8.32 20.90 -4.66
C GLY A 96 9.85 21.08 -4.72
N ALA A 97 10.62 20.15 -5.29
CA ALA A 97 12.10 20.17 -5.22
C ALA A 97 12.80 20.50 -6.55
N LYS A 98 12.19 21.37 -7.37
CA LYS A 98 12.89 22.05 -8.48
C LYS A 98 12.46 23.52 -8.57
N GLN A 99 13.07 24.36 -7.74
CA GLN A 99 13.25 25.79 -8.02
C GLN A 99 14.67 26.21 -7.67
#